data_AF-A0A2E8DC21-F1
#
_entry.id   AF-A0A2E8DC21-F1
#
_cell.length_a   1.000
_cell.length_b   1.000
_cell.length_c   1.000
_cell.angle_alpha   90.00
_cell.angle_beta   90.00
_cell.angle_gamma   90.00
#
_symmetry.space_group_name_H-M   'P 1'
#
loop_
_entity.id
_entity.type
_entity.pdbx_description
1 polymer ?
#
loop_
_entity_poly.entity_id
_entity_poly.type
_entity_poly.pdbx_seq_one_letter_code
_entity_poly.pdbx_strand_id
1 'polypeptide(L)'
;MKYRSMIPGRLTQADDLVATKWRNDVAVGASPRFRLENEPKPQRGDRIGEYVPSMSPLRGFAEFAPLFRGFAPPATSFSPFGTALLTLLLCLSSSSTPLAFAQGEDLVEEEELIIDDGFEIAASNFDQWIFGSQNSQQGQQRVESQLALQVEAINRTCGLTEAQTEKLQLAGQGDLKRFFNDVAVVRKKFIKVRRNRNAFNQIWQDIQPLQAKINSGLFTDASFFRKVLDRTLSDEQSSKYEETMWERRQFRYNAKQTLVVTMLERGMPLRADQREQFISVLKEETKPPKAFGQYDYHVVLYQLTKIPDEKLKPIFDEPQWKVLKQQADQARGREAWLKQQKILP
;
A
#
# COMPACT_ATOMS: atom_id res chain seq x y z
N MET A 1 5.78 -26.26 -11.17
CA MET A 1 4.74 -26.02 -12.20
C MET A 1 5.36 -25.17 -13.31
N LYS A 2 5.55 -25.73 -14.51
CA LYS A 2 6.08 -25.03 -15.69
C LYS A 2 4.88 -24.56 -16.54
N TYR A 3 4.64 -23.26 -16.64
CA TYR A 3 3.71 -22.71 -17.63
C TYR A 3 4.42 -22.65 -18.99
N ARG A 4 3.87 -23.40 -19.94
CA ARG A 4 4.30 -23.49 -21.35
C ARG A 4 3.49 -22.46 -22.14
N SER A 5 4.20 -21.65 -22.93
CA SER A 5 3.67 -20.58 -23.77
C SER A 5 2.58 -21.06 -24.74
N MET A 6 1.43 -20.39 -24.74
CA MET A 6 0.44 -20.43 -25.82
C MET A 6 0.39 -19.05 -26.50
N ILE A 7 0.53 -19.08 -27.82
CA ILE A 7 0.47 -17.92 -28.73
C ILE A 7 -1.02 -17.62 -29.01
N PRO A 8 -1.48 -16.35 -29.04
CA PRO A 8 -2.89 -16.04 -29.29
C PRO A 8 -3.25 -16.19 -30.77
N GLY A 9 -4.39 -16.85 -31.02
CA GLY A 9 -5.01 -16.99 -32.33
C GLY A 9 -5.71 -15.70 -32.81
N ARG A 10 -5.80 -15.55 -34.13
CA ARG A 10 -6.48 -14.45 -34.84
C ARG A 10 -7.95 -14.31 -34.40
N LEU A 11 -8.33 -13.09 -34.02
CA LEU A 11 -9.72 -12.65 -33.89
C LEU A 11 -10.44 -12.77 -35.25
N THR A 12 -11.65 -13.32 -35.22
CA THR A 12 -12.51 -13.45 -36.41
C THR A 12 -13.44 -12.25 -36.54
N GLN A 13 -13.89 -11.99 -37.77
CA GLN A 13 -14.68 -10.84 -38.22
C GLN A 13 -16.06 -10.67 -37.54
N ALA A 14 -16.43 -11.58 -36.62
CA ALA A 14 -17.68 -11.51 -35.86
C ALA A 14 -17.60 -10.59 -34.63
N ASP A 15 -16.41 -10.33 -34.10
CA ASP A 15 -16.23 -9.49 -32.90
C ASP A 15 -16.35 -7.98 -33.18
N ASP A 16 -16.23 -7.56 -34.44
CA ASP A 16 -16.32 -6.15 -34.85
C ASP A 16 -17.78 -5.62 -34.84
N LEU A 17 -18.77 -6.49 -35.01
CA LEU A 17 -20.18 -6.07 -35.08
C LEU A 17 -20.78 -5.74 -33.70
N VAL A 18 -20.25 -6.32 -32.62
CA VAL A 18 -20.69 -6.03 -31.24
C VAL A 18 -20.12 -4.69 -30.76
N ALA A 19 -18.92 -4.31 -31.21
CA ALA A 19 -18.27 -3.05 -30.84
C ALA A 19 -18.98 -1.81 -31.44
N THR A 20 -19.62 -1.94 -32.62
CA THR A 20 -20.38 -0.84 -33.23
C THR A 20 -21.74 -0.56 -32.60
N LYS A 21 -22.39 -1.58 -32.01
CA LYS A 21 -23.69 -1.38 -31.33
C LYS A 21 -23.54 -0.65 -29.99
N TRP A 22 -22.43 -0.86 -29.29
CA TRP A 22 -22.17 -0.21 -27.99
C TRP A 22 -21.78 1.29 -28.09
N ARG A 23 -21.36 1.79 -29.27
CA ARG A 23 -21.11 3.24 -29.47
C ARG A 23 -22.38 4.07 -29.63
N ASN A 24 -23.48 3.48 -30.09
CA ASN A 24 -24.72 4.23 -30.35
C ASN A 24 -25.62 4.35 -29.11
N ASP A 25 -25.55 3.41 -28.18
CA ASP A 25 -26.42 3.42 -26.99
C ASP A 25 -25.89 4.31 -25.84
N VAL A 26 -24.64 4.75 -25.90
CA VAL A 26 -24.05 5.70 -24.92
C VAL A 26 -24.34 7.18 -25.27
N ALA A 27 -24.92 7.46 -26.44
CA ALA A 27 -25.16 8.83 -26.92
C ALA A 27 -26.47 9.49 -26.44
N VAL A 28 -27.32 8.82 -25.65
CA VAL A 28 -28.68 9.33 -25.31
C VAL A 28 -28.86 9.66 -23.81
N GLY A 29 -27.81 9.54 -22.99
CA GLY A 29 -27.84 9.94 -21.57
C GLY A 29 -27.56 11.44 -21.36
N ALA A 30 -28.50 12.32 -21.70
CA ALA A 30 -28.39 13.75 -21.45
C ALA A 30 -28.33 14.09 -19.94
N SER A 31 -27.21 14.64 -19.47
CA SER A 31 -27.12 15.39 -18.21
C SER A 31 -27.38 16.88 -18.46
N PRO A 32 -27.99 17.62 -17.51
CA PRO A 32 -28.41 19.00 -17.73
C PRO A 32 -27.21 19.95 -17.83
N ARG A 33 -27.13 20.71 -18.93
CA ARG A 33 -26.20 21.83 -19.08
C ARG A 33 -26.61 22.96 -18.14
N PHE A 34 -25.79 23.24 -17.13
CA PHE A 34 -25.76 24.55 -16.49
C PHE A 34 -25.24 25.58 -17.51
N ARG A 35 -26.13 26.50 -17.90
CA ARG A 35 -25.81 27.67 -18.72
C ARG A 35 -25.29 28.76 -17.78
N LEU A 36 -23.98 29.02 -17.80
CA LEU A 36 -23.40 30.25 -17.29
C LEU A 36 -23.46 31.28 -18.41
N GLU A 37 -24.42 32.21 -18.31
CA GLU A 37 -24.37 33.47 -19.05
C GLU A 37 -23.46 34.44 -18.29
N ASN A 38 -22.64 35.17 -19.03
CA ASN A 38 -21.67 36.22 -18.64
C ASN A 38 -20.20 35.79 -18.58
N GLU A 39 -19.59 35.60 -19.76
CA GLU A 39 -18.15 35.80 -19.94
C GLU A 39 -17.87 37.12 -20.69
N PRO A 40 -17.00 38.00 -20.17
CA PRO A 40 -16.52 39.18 -20.89
C PRO A 40 -15.45 38.81 -21.93
N LYS A 41 -15.51 39.47 -23.10
CA LYS A 41 -14.57 39.28 -24.23
C LYS A 41 -13.12 39.55 -23.81
N PRO A 42 -12.14 38.74 -24.25
CA PRO A 42 -10.73 38.98 -23.94
C PRO A 42 -10.17 40.11 -24.81
N GLN A 43 -9.52 41.07 -24.14
CA GLN A 43 -8.66 42.05 -24.79
C GLN A 43 -7.34 41.37 -25.20
N ARG A 44 -6.92 41.68 -26.42
CA ARG A 44 -5.74 41.18 -27.11
C ARG A 44 -4.54 42.05 -26.70
N GLY A 45 -3.58 41.51 -25.94
CA GLY A 45 -2.36 42.23 -25.60
C GLY A 45 -1.37 41.41 -24.77
N ASP A 46 -0.17 41.26 -25.34
CA ASP A 46 1.13 41.06 -24.69
C ASP A 46 1.60 39.69 -24.16
N ARG A 47 2.69 39.26 -24.83
CA ARG A 47 3.93 38.63 -24.33
C ARG A 47 3.82 37.31 -23.55
N ILE A 48 4.16 36.25 -24.27
CA ILE A 48 4.49 34.93 -23.74
C ILE A 48 5.85 35.03 -23.03
N GLY A 49 5.83 35.12 -21.70
CA GLY A 49 6.97 34.80 -20.84
C GLY A 49 6.86 33.35 -20.39
N GLU A 50 7.91 32.57 -20.61
CA GLU A 50 8.02 31.18 -20.18
C GLU A 50 7.88 31.08 -18.65
N TYR A 51 6.80 30.45 -18.18
CA TYR A 51 6.60 30.09 -16.78
C TYR A 51 6.87 28.59 -16.62
N VAL A 52 8.04 28.25 -16.08
CA VAL A 52 8.37 26.88 -15.67
C VAL A 52 7.87 26.70 -14.24
N PRO A 53 6.90 25.80 -13.96
CA PRO A 53 6.45 25.59 -12.60
C PRO A 53 7.49 24.79 -11.80
N SER A 54 8.12 25.46 -10.84
CA SER A 54 8.90 24.85 -9.76
C SER A 54 8.01 23.92 -8.92
N MET A 55 8.20 22.61 -9.07
CA MET A 55 7.65 21.62 -8.13
C MET A 55 8.43 21.68 -6.81
N SER A 56 7.85 22.36 -5.82
CA SER A 56 8.30 22.25 -4.42
C SER A 56 7.97 20.85 -3.86
N PRO A 57 8.88 20.19 -3.14
CA PRO A 57 8.61 18.89 -2.55
C PRO A 57 7.61 18.99 -1.39
N LEU A 58 6.78 17.95 -1.30
CA LEU A 58 5.76 17.68 -0.28
C LEU A 58 6.25 18.01 1.14
N ARG A 59 5.92 19.21 1.64
CA ARG A 59 5.94 19.58 3.06
C ARG A 59 4.72 18.97 3.74
N GLY A 60 4.86 17.76 4.28
CA GLY A 60 3.80 17.14 5.09
C GLY A 60 4.27 16.30 6.26
N PHE A 61 5.58 15.99 6.35
CA PHE A 61 6.12 15.14 7.43
C PHE A 61 7.16 15.84 8.32
N ALA A 62 7.61 17.05 7.96
CA ALA A 62 8.67 17.76 8.69
C ALA A 62 8.17 18.58 9.90
N GLU A 63 6.88 18.93 9.96
CA GLU A 63 6.33 19.78 11.04
C GLU A 63 5.99 19.03 12.35
N PHE A 64 5.99 17.70 12.35
CA PHE A 64 5.74 16.88 13.55
C PHE A 64 7.00 16.30 14.19
N ALA A 65 8.19 16.59 13.64
CA ALA A 65 9.46 16.14 14.19
C ALA A 65 9.80 16.65 15.62
N PRO A 66 9.37 17.85 16.09
CA PRO A 66 9.79 18.30 17.42
C PRO A 66 9.06 17.63 18.60
N LEU A 67 7.98 16.87 18.37
CA LEU A 67 7.27 16.16 19.44
C LEU A 67 7.83 14.75 19.76
N PHE A 68 8.74 14.21 18.93
CA PHE A 68 9.31 12.87 19.10
C PHE A 68 10.83 12.85 19.32
N ARG A 69 11.45 14.02 19.59
CA ARG A 69 12.91 14.17 19.74
C ARG A 69 13.51 13.66 21.06
N GLY A 70 12.76 12.90 21.87
CA GLY A 70 13.17 12.47 23.22
C GLY A 70 13.37 10.98 23.44
N PHE A 71 13.15 10.11 22.43
CA PHE A 71 13.27 8.66 22.61
C PHE A 71 14.25 8.07 21.59
N ALA A 72 15.55 8.21 21.89
CA ALA A 72 16.55 7.30 21.38
C ALA A 72 16.67 6.13 22.39
N PRO A 73 16.47 4.86 21.99
CA PRO A 73 16.83 3.75 22.86
C PRO A 73 18.35 3.75 23.07
N PRO A 74 18.86 3.46 24.29
CA PRO A 74 20.30 3.37 24.50
C PRO A 74 20.88 2.29 23.60
N ALA A 75 22.00 2.62 22.96
CA ALA A 75 22.77 1.69 22.15
C ALA A 75 23.21 0.50 23.01
N THR A 76 22.59 -0.66 22.81
CA THR A 76 23.05 -1.91 23.40
C THR A 76 24.19 -2.45 22.56
N SER A 77 25.41 -2.30 23.07
CA SER A 77 26.60 -2.99 22.58
C SER A 77 26.44 -4.49 22.83
N PHE A 78 26.20 -5.26 21.78
CA PHE A 78 26.24 -6.73 21.83
C PHE A 78 27.70 -7.19 21.82
N SER A 79 28.14 -7.81 22.91
CA SER A 79 29.36 -8.62 22.99
C SER A 79 28.99 -10.10 22.92
N PRO A 80 29.76 -10.97 22.21
CA PRO A 80 29.46 -12.39 22.11
C PRO A 80 30.23 -13.20 23.15
N PHE A 81 29.54 -13.82 24.11
CA PHE A 81 30.10 -14.92 24.89
C PHE A 81 29.01 -15.92 25.29
N GLY A 82 29.32 -17.21 25.13
CA GLY A 82 28.90 -18.25 26.07
C GLY A 82 27.66 -19.07 25.70
N THR A 83 27.90 -20.14 24.95
CA THR A 83 27.10 -21.37 24.96
C THR A 83 26.91 -21.93 26.37
N ALA A 84 25.68 -22.30 26.76
CA ALA A 84 25.43 -23.39 27.69
C ALA A 84 23.98 -23.93 27.54
N LEU A 85 23.90 -25.27 27.45
CA LEU A 85 22.71 -26.12 27.56
C LEU A 85 21.84 -25.77 28.77
N LEU A 86 20.51 -25.89 28.65
CA LEU A 86 19.73 -26.74 29.58
C LEU A 86 18.37 -27.16 28.99
N THR A 87 17.98 -28.36 29.39
CA THR A 87 16.94 -29.25 28.89
C THR A 87 15.70 -29.24 29.81
N LEU A 88 14.57 -29.79 29.30
CA LEU A 88 13.41 -30.38 30.05
C LEU A 88 12.45 -29.38 30.74
N LEU A 89 11.15 -29.61 30.96
CA LEU A 89 10.19 -30.72 30.75
C LEU A 89 8.74 -30.15 30.90
N LEU A 90 7.76 -30.85 30.31
CA LEU A 90 6.29 -30.85 30.46
C LEU A 90 5.65 -30.22 31.73
N CYS A 91 4.45 -29.64 31.54
CA CYS A 91 3.20 -30.23 32.07
C CYS A 91 1.94 -29.59 31.44
N LEU A 92 1.10 -30.43 30.83
CA LEU A 92 -0.28 -30.18 30.45
C LEU A 92 -1.17 -30.34 31.69
N SER A 93 -1.98 -29.33 32.00
CA SER A 93 -3.17 -29.48 32.84
C SER A 93 -4.34 -28.80 32.15
N SER A 94 -5.12 -29.63 31.44
CA SER A 94 -6.45 -29.31 30.94
C SER A 94 -7.44 -29.37 32.09
N SER A 95 -7.84 -28.21 32.62
CA SER A 95 -9.03 -28.04 33.44
C SER A 95 -10.20 -27.62 32.54
N SER A 96 -11.16 -28.51 32.40
CA SER A 96 -12.45 -28.27 31.76
C SER A 96 -13.33 -27.45 32.71
N THR A 97 -13.43 -26.14 32.51
CA THR A 97 -14.44 -25.31 33.18
C THR A 97 -15.72 -25.26 32.34
N PRO A 98 -16.90 -25.52 32.92
CA PRO A 98 -18.18 -25.36 32.23
C PRO A 98 -18.45 -23.87 31.95
N LEU A 99 -18.81 -23.57 30.71
CA LEU A 99 -19.26 -22.26 30.24
C LEU A 99 -20.68 -21.98 30.77
N ALA A 100 -20.77 -21.34 31.93
CA ALA A 100 -21.96 -20.64 32.36
C ALA A 100 -21.94 -19.23 31.76
N PHE A 101 -22.82 -18.96 30.78
CA PHE A 101 -23.10 -17.60 30.30
C PHE A 101 -23.86 -16.84 31.39
N ALA A 102 -23.15 -16.37 32.41
CA ALA A 102 -23.63 -15.31 33.28
C ALA A 102 -23.43 -13.97 32.55
N GLN A 103 -24.52 -13.29 32.20
CA GLN A 103 -24.52 -11.88 31.84
C GLN A 103 -24.19 -11.08 33.11
N GLY A 104 -22.92 -11.08 33.51
CA GLY A 104 -22.39 -10.12 34.46
C GLY A 104 -22.28 -8.78 33.74
N GLU A 105 -23.16 -7.84 34.07
CA GLU A 105 -22.89 -6.42 33.87
C GLU A 105 -21.67 -6.09 34.74
N ASP A 106 -20.47 -6.31 34.20
CA ASP A 106 -19.22 -5.83 34.80
C ASP A 106 -19.33 -4.31 34.90
N LEU A 107 -19.62 -3.85 36.12
CA LEU A 107 -19.43 -2.48 36.58
C LEU A 107 -17.96 -2.14 36.38
N VAL A 108 -17.63 -1.62 35.21
CA VAL A 108 -16.31 -1.06 34.92
C VAL A 108 -16.14 0.12 35.85
N GLU A 109 -15.35 -0.06 36.90
CA GLU A 109 -14.94 1.02 37.80
C GLU A 109 -14.40 2.17 36.96
N GLU A 110 -15.09 3.31 37.00
CA GLU A 110 -14.68 4.53 36.31
C GLU A 110 -13.45 5.09 37.03
N GLU A 111 -12.24 4.65 36.64
CA GLU A 111 -11.00 5.28 37.11
C GLU A 111 -11.05 6.78 36.78
N GLU A 112 -11.04 7.62 37.81
CA GLU A 112 -10.97 9.07 37.68
C GLU A 112 -9.66 9.46 36.99
N LEU A 113 -9.76 9.84 35.71
CA LEU A 113 -8.61 10.27 34.92
C LEU A 113 -8.14 11.65 35.40
N ILE A 114 -6.91 11.74 35.89
CA ILE A 114 -6.23 13.01 36.19
C ILE A 114 -6.15 13.84 34.89
N ILE A 115 -6.82 14.99 34.87
CA ILE A 115 -6.86 15.91 33.72
C ILE A 115 -5.69 16.89 33.84
N ASP A 116 -4.87 16.99 32.78
CA ASP A 116 -3.83 18.01 32.65
C ASP A 116 -4.40 19.22 31.90
N ASP A 117 -4.57 20.35 32.58
CA ASP A 117 -5.30 21.53 32.09
C ASP A 117 -4.66 22.23 30.87
N GLY A 118 -3.45 21.83 30.45
CA GLY A 118 -2.73 22.45 29.33
C GLY A 118 -2.74 21.70 28.00
N PHE A 119 -3.19 20.44 27.96
CA PHE A 119 -3.06 19.58 26.79
C PHE A 119 -4.42 19.11 26.27
N GLU A 120 -4.86 19.61 25.11
CA GLU A 120 -6.03 19.10 24.41
C GLU A 120 -5.74 18.91 22.92
N ILE A 121 -6.01 17.71 22.41
CA ILE A 121 -5.93 17.41 20.99
C ILE A 121 -7.32 17.56 20.36
N ALA A 122 -7.40 18.38 19.31
CA ALA A 122 -8.62 18.55 18.53
C ALA A 122 -9.11 17.23 17.92
N ALA A 123 -10.43 16.99 17.96
CA ALA A 123 -11.01 15.76 17.43
C ALA A 123 -10.81 15.56 15.92
N SER A 124 -10.66 16.65 15.17
CA SER A 124 -10.32 16.64 13.74
C SER A 124 -8.96 16.02 13.45
N ASN A 125 -8.00 16.08 14.39
CA ASN A 125 -6.66 15.51 14.19
C ASN A 125 -6.71 13.99 14.11
N PHE A 126 -7.66 13.35 14.81
CA PHE A 126 -7.88 11.91 14.74
C PHE A 126 -8.19 11.45 13.31
N ASP A 127 -9.10 12.17 12.63
CA ASP A 127 -9.45 11.89 11.25
C ASP A 127 -8.26 12.07 10.33
N GLN A 128 -7.46 13.11 10.57
CA GLN A 128 -6.28 13.36 9.76
C GLN A 128 -5.21 12.27 9.89
N TRP A 129 -5.07 11.67 11.08
CA TRP A 129 -4.15 10.57 11.25
C TRP A 129 -4.61 9.32 10.51
N ILE A 130 -5.91 9.02 10.48
CA ILE A 130 -6.40 7.81 9.81
C ILE A 130 -6.49 8.01 8.29
N PHE A 131 -7.07 9.11 7.84
CA PHE A 131 -7.40 9.35 6.43
C PHE A 131 -6.40 10.24 5.69
N GLY A 132 -5.36 10.74 6.38
CA GLY A 132 -4.41 11.71 5.83
C GLY A 132 -4.96 13.13 5.89
N SER A 133 -4.65 14.00 4.93
CA SER A 133 -5.10 15.40 4.94
C SER A 133 -6.62 15.62 4.69
N GLN A 134 -7.43 14.57 4.80
CA GLN A 134 -8.87 14.57 4.46
C GLN A 134 -9.72 14.54 5.73
N ASN A 135 -10.91 15.12 5.68
CA ASN A 135 -11.89 14.97 6.76
C ASN A 135 -12.54 13.56 6.71
N SER A 136 -13.25 13.17 7.78
CA SER A 136 -13.85 11.82 7.89
C SER A 136 -14.78 11.47 6.71
N GLN A 137 -15.57 12.43 6.22
CA GLN A 137 -16.52 12.19 5.13
C GLN A 137 -15.81 11.97 3.80
N GLN A 138 -14.80 12.79 3.48
CA GLN A 138 -13.98 12.62 2.28
C GLN A 138 -13.16 11.33 2.33
N GLY A 139 -12.62 10.98 3.50
CA GLY A 139 -11.93 9.72 3.73
C GLY A 139 -12.84 8.53 3.48
N GLN A 140 -14.07 8.56 4.00
CA GLN A 140 -15.10 7.54 3.76
C GLN A 140 -15.42 7.39 2.26
N GLN A 141 -15.77 8.49 1.61
CA GLN A 141 -16.10 8.51 0.17
C GLN A 141 -14.96 7.97 -0.70
N ARG A 142 -13.71 8.31 -0.37
CA ARG A 142 -12.53 7.81 -1.08
C ARG A 142 -12.44 6.29 -0.95
N VAL A 143 -12.62 5.75 0.24
CA VAL A 143 -12.51 4.31 0.49
C VAL A 143 -13.67 3.54 -0.17
N GLU A 144 -14.88 4.10 -0.16
CA GLU A 144 -16.02 3.55 -0.92
C GLU A 144 -15.77 3.57 -2.43
N SER A 145 -15.20 4.66 -2.94
CA SER A 145 -14.81 4.79 -4.35
C SER A 145 -13.75 3.75 -4.74
N GLN A 146 -12.84 3.39 -3.83
CA GLN A 146 -11.86 2.32 -4.08
C GLN A 146 -12.53 0.97 -4.29
N LEU A 147 -13.60 0.65 -3.54
CA LEU A 147 -14.37 -0.57 -3.75
C LEU A 147 -15.01 -0.59 -5.14
N ALA A 148 -15.68 0.50 -5.52
CA ALA A 148 -16.33 0.61 -6.82
C ALA A 148 -15.33 0.43 -7.98
N LEU A 149 -14.19 1.12 -7.92
CA LEU A 149 -13.12 1.00 -8.91
C LEU A 149 -12.53 -0.40 -8.97
N GLN A 150 -12.40 -1.08 -7.82
CA GLN A 150 -11.87 -2.44 -7.78
C GLN A 150 -12.83 -3.45 -8.42
N VAL A 151 -14.12 -3.38 -8.09
CA VAL A 151 -15.14 -4.24 -8.70
C VAL A 151 -15.23 -3.98 -10.21
N GLU A 152 -15.20 -2.70 -10.62
CA GLU A 152 -15.20 -2.34 -12.04
C GLU A 152 -13.95 -2.86 -12.76
N ALA A 153 -12.76 -2.74 -12.16
CA ALA A 153 -11.53 -3.26 -12.75
C ALA A 153 -11.56 -4.79 -12.93
N ILE A 154 -12.16 -5.51 -11.98
CA ILE A 154 -12.38 -6.96 -12.10
C ILE A 154 -13.39 -7.23 -13.20
N ASN A 155 -14.51 -6.48 -13.27
CA ASN A 155 -15.52 -6.63 -14.31
C ASN A 155 -14.94 -6.45 -15.72
N ARG A 156 -14.16 -5.40 -15.94
CA ARG A 156 -13.49 -5.16 -17.24
C ARG A 156 -12.53 -6.29 -17.62
N THR A 157 -11.92 -6.96 -16.63
CA THR A 157 -10.97 -8.05 -16.86
C THR A 157 -11.70 -9.37 -17.12
N CYS A 158 -12.66 -9.73 -16.26
CA CYS A 158 -13.26 -11.06 -16.20
C CYS A 158 -14.64 -11.15 -16.88
N GLY A 159 -15.28 -10.02 -17.21
CA GLY A 159 -16.67 -9.99 -17.67
C GLY A 159 -17.61 -10.58 -16.62
N LEU A 160 -17.78 -9.87 -15.49
CA LEU A 160 -18.60 -10.35 -14.39
C LEU A 160 -20.09 -10.31 -14.75
N THR A 161 -20.84 -11.30 -14.26
CA THR A 161 -22.30 -11.24 -14.28
C THR A 161 -22.81 -10.27 -13.21
N GLU A 162 -24.06 -9.82 -13.34
CA GLU A 162 -24.70 -8.95 -12.36
C GLU A 162 -24.67 -9.57 -10.94
N ALA A 163 -24.99 -10.86 -10.82
CA ALA A 163 -24.95 -11.60 -9.56
C ALA A 163 -23.54 -11.70 -8.96
N GLN A 164 -22.51 -11.87 -9.79
CA GLN A 164 -21.11 -11.85 -9.33
C GLN A 164 -20.72 -10.46 -8.82
N THR A 165 -21.07 -9.40 -9.55
CA THR A 165 -20.82 -8.01 -9.18
C THR A 165 -21.48 -7.65 -7.85
N GLU A 166 -22.77 -7.97 -7.67
CA GLU A 166 -23.51 -7.71 -6.42
C GLU A 166 -22.85 -8.43 -5.24
N LYS A 167 -22.49 -9.71 -5.40
CA LYS A 167 -21.85 -10.50 -4.36
C LYS A 167 -20.49 -9.91 -3.94
N LEU A 168 -19.69 -9.42 -4.90
CA LEU A 168 -18.42 -8.75 -4.61
C LEU A 168 -18.64 -7.40 -3.93
N GLN A 169 -19.63 -6.62 -4.35
CA GLN A 169 -19.99 -5.36 -3.70
C GLN A 169 -20.40 -5.57 -2.24
N LEU A 170 -21.29 -6.54 -1.96
CA LEU A 170 -21.70 -6.88 -0.60
C LEU A 170 -20.52 -7.34 0.27
N ALA A 171 -19.63 -8.17 -0.28
CA ALA A 171 -18.43 -8.61 0.43
C ALA A 171 -17.51 -7.43 0.79
N GLY A 172 -17.30 -6.51 -0.17
CA GLY A 172 -16.51 -5.30 0.04
C GLY A 172 -17.14 -4.34 1.04
N GLN A 173 -18.45 -4.11 0.96
CA GLN A 173 -19.20 -3.32 1.95
C GLN A 173 -19.08 -3.91 3.36
N GLY A 174 -19.03 -5.25 3.48
CA GLY A 174 -18.75 -5.93 4.75
C GLY A 174 -17.36 -5.60 5.31
N ASP A 175 -16.33 -5.55 4.46
CA ASP A 175 -14.98 -5.11 4.87
C ASP A 175 -14.95 -3.63 5.26
N LEU A 176 -15.63 -2.76 4.51
CA LEU A 176 -15.78 -1.34 4.83
C LEU A 176 -16.43 -1.14 6.21
N LYS A 177 -17.54 -1.83 6.47
CA LYS A 177 -18.25 -1.76 7.74
C LYS A 177 -17.36 -2.18 8.91
N ARG A 178 -16.62 -3.30 8.77
CA ARG A 178 -15.66 -3.73 9.80
C ARG A 178 -14.59 -2.68 10.05
N PHE A 179 -14.00 -2.12 8.99
CA PHE A 179 -12.99 -1.07 9.12
C PHE A 179 -13.55 0.17 9.85
N PHE A 180 -14.72 0.68 9.46
CA PHE A 180 -15.31 1.85 10.13
C PHE A 180 -15.78 1.56 11.55
N ASN A 181 -16.17 0.33 11.88
CA ASN A 181 -16.42 -0.08 13.25
C ASN A 181 -15.13 -0.01 14.08
N ASP A 182 -14.00 -0.52 13.56
CA ASP A 182 -12.70 -0.41 14.24
C ASP A 182 -12.33 1.08 14.46
N VAL A 183 -12.50 1.93 13.43
CA VAL A 183 -12.27 3.38 13.53
C VAL A 183 -13.15 4.01 14.61
N ALA A 184 -14.42 3.64 14.69
CA ALA A 184 -15.35 4.17 15.70
C ALA A 184 -14.96 3.76 17.12
N VAL A 185 -14.49 2.51 17.31
CA VAL A 185 -13.98 2.03 18.60
C VAL A 185 -12.77 2.84 19.04
N VAL A 186 -11.78 3.00 18.15
CA VAL A 186 -10.56 3.78 18.47
C VAL A 186 -10.91 5.27 18.68
N ARG A 187 -11.85 5.84 17.91
CA ARG A 187 -12.32 7.22 18.11
C ARG A 187 -12.91 7.42 19.51
N LYS A 188 -13.75 6.49 19.97
CA LYS A 188 -14.34 6.55 21.31
C LYS A 188 -13.25 6.55 22.40
N LYS A 189 -12.23 5.69 22.26
CA LYS A 189 -11.07 5.70 23.16
C LYS A 189 -10.31 7.02 23.10
N PHE A 190 -10.04 7.53 21.90
CA PHE A 190 -9.37 8.81 21.68
C PHE A 190 -10.08 9.97 22.41
N ILE A 191 -11.41 10.07 22.30
CA ILE A 191 -12.18 11.13 22.96
C ILE A 191 -11.98 11.12 24.48
N LYS A 192 -11.88 9.94 25.10
CA LYS A 192 -11.62 9.78 26.54
C LYS A 192 -10.21 10.23 26.94
N VAL A 193 -9.21 9.96 26.10
CA VAL A 193 -7.79 10.20 26.42
C VAL A 193 -7.21 11.48 25.84
N ARG A 194 -7.95 12.25 25.03
CA ARG A 194 -7.44 13.43 24.31
C ARG A 194 -6.89 14.56 25.20
N ARG A 195 -7.21 14.53 26.51
CA ARG A 195 -6.69 15.45 27.54
C ARG A 195 -5.64 14.84 28.46
N ASN A 196 -5.29 13.57 28.24
CA ASN A 196 -4.29 12.85 29.02
C ASN A 196 -3.08 12.53 28.15
N ARG A 197 -2.01 13.29 28.33
CA ARG A 197 -0.78 13.16 27.55
C ARG A 197 -0.12 11.78 27.67
N ASN A 198 -0.20 11.15 28.85
CA ASN A 198 0.43 9.85 29.09
C ASN A 198 -0.36 8.72 28.40
N ALA A 199 -1.69 8.77 28.48
CA ALA A 199 -2.56 7.80 27.81
C ALA A 199 -2.55 7.93 26.27
N PHE A 200 -2.15 9.08 25.75
CA PHE A 200 -2.05 9.30 24.31
C PHE A 200 -1.05 8.36 23.60
N ASN A 201 0.01 7.91 24.27
CA ASN A 201 0.93 6.94 23.67
C ASN A 201 0.25 5.59 23.37
N GLN A 202 -0.76 5.20 24.16
CA GLN A 202 -1.52 3.98 23.95
C GLN A 202 -2.47 4.12 22.75
N ILE A 203 -3.12 5.28 22.57
CA ILE A 203 -4.01 5.48 21.41
C ILE A 203 -3.24 5.44 20.10
N TRP A 204 -1.98 5.87 20.11
CA TRP A 204 -1.13 5.79 18.93
C TRP A 204 -0.94 4.34 18.46
N GLN A 205 -0.77 3.39 19.38
CA GLN A 205 -0.67 1.96 19.06
C GLN A 205 -1.95 1.41 18.44
N ASP A 206 -3.12 1.92 18.86
CA ASP A 206 -4.42 1.54 18.27
C ASP A 206 -4.64 2.15 16.88
N ILE A 207 -4.07 3.34 16.60
CA ILE A 207 -4.19 4.02 15.29
C ILE A 207 -3.30 3.35 14.23
N GLN A 208 -2.11 2.89 14.60
CA GLN A 208 -1.12 2.32 13.65
C GLN A 208 -1.70 1.21 12.76
N PRO A 209 -2.44 0.20 13.27
CA PRO A 209 -3.07 -0.82 12.43
C PRO A 209 -4.09 -0.27 11.43
N LEU A 210 -4.83 0.78 11.79
CA LEU A 210 -5.82 1.40 10.90
C LEU A 210 -5.12 2.14 9.75
N GLN A 211 -4.03 2.86 10.05
CA GLN A 211 -3.17 3.45 9.03
C GLN A 211 -2.53 2.39 8.13
N ALA A 212 -2.07 1.27 8.69
CA ALA A 212 -1.52 0.18 7.91
C ALA A 212 -2.57 -0.42 6.96
N LYS A 213 -3.81 -0.64 7.43
CA LYS A 213 -4.93 -1.14 6.61
C LYS A 213 -5.26 -0.19 5.45
N ILE A 214 -5.38 1.12 5.69
CA ILE A 214 -5.71 2.07 4.61
C ILE A 214 -4.56 2.24 3.61
N ASN A 215 -3.31 2.22 4.08
CA ASN A 215 -2.12 2.39 3.22
C ASN A 215 -1.81 1.15 2.38
N SER A 216 -2.08 -0.05 2.90
CA SER A 216 -1.95 -1.31 2.16
C SER A 216 -3.16 -1.61 1.26
N GLY A 217 -4.28 -0.93 1.50
CA GLY A 217 -5.57 -1.17 0.87
C GLY A 217 -6.46 -2.09 1.71
N LEU A 218 -7.77 -1.83 1.74
CA LEU A 218 -8.69 -2.63 2.56
C LEU A 218 -8.99 -4.02 2.00
N PHE A 219 -8.79 -4.21 0.70
CA PHE A 219 -9.19 -5.41 -0.04
C PHE A 219 -7.98 -6.31 -0.36
N THR A 220 -7.15 -6.54 0.65
CA THR A 220 -5.94 -7.41 0.58
C THR A 220 -6.30 -8.89 0.64
N ASP A 221 -5.30 -9.78 0.54
CA ASP A 221 -5.51 -11.24 0.54
C ASP A 221 -6.21 -11.79 1.81
N ALA A 222 -6.11 -11.07 2.93
CA ALA A 222 -6.79 -11.44 4.18
C ALA A 222 -8.26 -10.99 4.25
N SER A 223 -8.68 -10.08 3.36
CA SER A 223 -10.02 -9.47 3.36
C SER A 223 -11.12 -10.50 3.03
N PHE A 224 -12.35 -10.21 3.46
CA PHE A 224 -13.48 -11.06 3.09
C PHE A 224 -13.81 -10.91 1.60
N PHE A 225 -13.67 -9.71 1.05
CA PHE A 225 -13.76 -9.42 -0.37
C PHE A 225 -12.89 -10.37 -1.20
N ARG A 226 -11.61 -10.54 -0.84
CA ARG A 226 -10.72 -11.47 -1.55
C ARG A 226 -11.21 -12.91 -1.49
N LYS A 227 -11.59 -13.39 -0.31
CA LYS A 227 -12.10 -14.77 -0.12
C LYS A 227 -13.37 -15.03 -0.93
N VAL A 228 -14.23 -14.01 -1.05
CA VAL A 228 -15.44 -14.09 -1.88
C VAL A 228 -15.08 -14.04 -3.35
N LEU A 229 -14.13 -13.22 -3.77
CA LEU A 229 -13.63 -13.15 -5.14
C LEU A 229 -13.15 -14.50 -5.63
N ASP A 230 -12.29 -15.17 -4.86
CA ASP A 230 -11.73 -16.48 -5.24
C ASP A 230 -12.81 -17.58 -5.39
N ARG A 231 -13.98 -17.41 -4.74
CA ARG A 231 -15.13 -18.34 -4.82
C ARG A 231 -16.22 -17.90 -5.78
N THR A 232 -16.10 -16.71 -6.35
CA THR A 232 -17.15 -16.10 -7.18
C THR A 232 -16.78 -16.12 -8.65
N LEU A 233 -15.49 -16.04 -8.97
CA LEU A 233 -15.00 -16.21 -10.34
C LEU A 233 -15.07 -17.69 -10.77
N SER A 234 -15.33 -17.93 -12.05
CA SER A 234 -15.08 -19.24 -12.67
C SER A 234 -13.56 -19.49 -12.78
N ASP A 235 -13.17 -20.72 -13.09
CA ASP A 235 -11.75 -21.08 -13.28
C ASP A 235 -11.11 -20.27 -14.41
N GLU A 236 -11.83 -20.03 -15.51
CA GLU A 236 -11.37 -19.20 -16.63
C GLU A 236 -11.22 -17.73 -16.21
N GLN A 237 -12.21 -17.19 -15.50
CA GLN A 237 -12.17 -15.82 -14.99
C GLN A 237 -11.03 -15.62 -13.99
N SER A 238 -10.81 -16.59 -13.10
CA SER A 238 -9.74 -16.60 -12.11
C SER A 238 -8.38 -16.60 -12.78
N SER A 239 -8.17 -17.49 -13.77
CA SER A 239 -6.92 -17.55 -14.53
C SER A 239 -6.61 -16.22 -15.23
N LYS A 240 -7.60 -15.61 -15.88
CA LYS A 240 -7.46 -14.30 -16.54
C LYS A 240 -7.17 -13.17 -15.55
N TYR A 241 -7.81 -13.21 -14.38
CA TYR A 241 -7.56 -12.26 -13.30
C TYR A 241 -6.12 -12.37 -12.78
N GLU A 242 -5.65 -13.58 -12.50
CA GLU A 242 -4.29 -13.83 -12.00
C GLU A 242 -3.22 -13.40 -12.99
N GLU A 243 -3.40 -13.69 -14.28
CA GLU A 243 -2.52 -13.24 -15.36
C GLU A 243 -2.45 -11.72 -15.41
N THR A 244 -3.60 -11.04 -15.45
CA THR A 244 -3.66 -9.57 -15.45
C THR A 244 -3.00 -8.96 -14.21
N MET A 245 -3.21 -9.57 -13.03
CA MET A 245 -2.59 -9.11 -11.79
C MET A 245 -1.07 -9.35 -11.80
N TRP A 246 -0.62 -10.46 -12.38
CA TRP A 246 0.81 -10.74 -12.57
C TRP A 246 1.46 -9.73 -13.50
N GLU A 247 0.86 -9.43 -14.66
CA GLU A 247 1.33 -8.41 -15.59
C GLU A 247 1.44 -7.03 -14.93
N ARG A 248 0.42 -6.62 -14.18
CA ARG A 248 0.44 -5.35 -13.42
C ARG A 248 1.57 -5.31 -12.39
N ARG A 249 1.79 -6.41 -11.66
CA ARG A 249 2.91 -6.53 -10.70
C ARG A 249 4.24 -6.40 -11.43
N GLN A 250 4.42 -7.10 -12.55
CA GLN A 250 5.64 -7.03 -13.36
C GLN A 250 5.88 -5.61 -13.88
N PHE A 251 4.87 -4.97 -14.46
CA PHE A 251 4.97 -3.60 -14.95
C PHE A 251 5.38 -2.61 -13.85
N ARG A 252 4.71 -2.66 -12.68
CA ARG A 252 5.05 -1.82 -11.54
C ARG A 252 6.48 -2.06 -11.06
N TYR A 253 6.91 -3.32 -11.02
CA TYR A 253 8.26 -3.68 -10.59
C TYR A 253 9.33 -3.16 -11.56
N ASN A 254 9.10 -3.29 -12.87
CA ASN A 254 9.99 -2.75 -13.90
C ASN A 254 10.14 -1.22 -13.79
N ALA A 255 9.05 -0.51 -13.49
CA ALA A 255 9.10 0.92 -13.22
C ALA A 255 9.93 1.25 -11.97
N LYS A 256 9.85 0.43 -10.92
CA LYS A 256 10.65 0.59 -9.70
C LYS A 256 12.13 0.30 -9.92
N GLN A 257 12.49 -0.70 -10.72
CA GLN A 257 13.87 -0.94 -11.13
C GLN A 257 14.44 0.28 -11.86
N THR A 258 13.70 0.82 -12.83
CA THR A 258 14.09 2.02 -13.58
C THR A 258 14.29 3.23 -12.65
N LEU A 259 13.39 3.42 -11.68
CA LEU A 259 13.51 4.47 -10.68
C LEU A 259 14.77 4.30 -9.82
N VAL A 260 15.09 3.08 -9.39
CA VAL A 260 16.30 2.80 -8.60
C VAL A 260 17.57 3.11 -9.40
N VAL A 261 17.62 2.73 -10.68
CA VAL A 261 18.75 3.10 -11.55
C VAL A 261 18.88 4.62 -11.66
N THR A 262 17.77 5.32 -11.88
CA THR A 262 17.74 6.80 -11.92
C THR A 262 18.21 7.45 -10.61
N MET A 263 17.91 6.84 -9.46
CA MET A 263 18.38 7.34 -8.16
C MET A 263 19.88 7.11 -7.98
N LEU A 264 20.40 5.94 -8.39
CA LEU A 264 21.82 5.62 -8.31
C LEU A 264 22.66 6.51 -9.23
N GLU A 265 22.14 6.88 -10.40
CA GLU A 265 22.79 7.77 -11.36
C GLU A 265 23.19 9.13 -10.79
N ARG A 266 22.49 9.59 -9.75
CA ARG A 266 22.84 10.84 -9.06
C ARG A 266 24.19 10.76 -8.33
N GLY A 267 24.58 9.57 -7.89
CA GLY A 267 25.86 9.31 -7.22
C GLY A 267 26.91 8.66 -8.13
N MET A 268 26.48 8.02 -9.22
CA MET A 268 27.34 7.40 -10.22
C MET A 268 26.78 7.62 -11.63
N PRO A 269 27.17 8.69 -12.34
CA PRO A 269 26.66 8.95 -13.69
C PRO A 269 26.87 7.75 -14.61
N LEU A 270 25.79 7.25 -15.21
CA LEU A 270 25.82 6.13 -16.15
C LEU A 270 25.66 6.63 -17.58
N ARG A 271 26.39 6.01 -18.51
CA ARG A 271 26.12 6.16 -19.94
C ARG A 271 24.80 5.47 -20.31
N ALA A 272 24.24 5.82 -21.46
CA ALA A 272 22.97 5.26 -21.93
C ALA A 272 23.02 3.72 -22.08
N ASP A 273 24.11 3.19 -22.65
CA ASP A 273 24.36 1.75 -22.80
C ASP A 273 24.44 1.05 -21.44
N GLN A 274 25.15 1.64 -20.47
CA GLN A 274 25.27 1.08 -19.11
C GLN A 274 23.91 1.03 -18.40
N ARG A 275 23.11 2.10 -18.54
CA ARG A 275 21.75 2.17 -17.96
C ARG A 275 20.86 1.06 -18.51
N GLU A 276 20.83 0.88 -19.83
CA GLU A 276 20.01 -0.14 -20.48
C GLU A 276 20.44 -1.55 -20.07
N GLN A 277 21.74 -1.84 -20.09
CA GLN A 277 22.30 -3.12 -19.64
C GLN A 277 21.97 -3.39 -18.17
N PHE A 278 22.12 -2.39 -17.31
CA PHE A 278 21.82 -2.55 -15.89
C PHE A 278 20.33 -2.84 -15.64
N ILE A 279 19.43 -2.13 -16.32
CA ILE A 279 17.99 -2.41 -16.26
C ILE A 279 17.67 -3.82 -16.78
N SER A 280 18.32 -4.28 -17.85
CA SER A 280 18.14 -5.65 -18.37
C SER A 280 18.52 -6.70 -17.33
N VAL A 281 19.70 -6.57 -16.71
CA VAL A 281 20.15 -7.48 -15.66
C VAL A 281 19.20 -7.46 -14.46
N LEU A 282 18.69 -6.30 -14.06
CA LEU A 282 17.69 -6.22 -12.99
C LEU A 282 16.41 -6.98 -13.37
N LYS A 283 15.88 -6.83 -14.59
CA LYS A 283 14.68 -7.52 -15.05
C LYS A 283 14.85 -9.05 -15.08
N GLU A 284 16.02 -9.52 -15.46
CA GLU A 284 16.32 -10.95 -15.58
C GLU A 284 16.57 -11.62 -14.23
N GLU A 285 17.27 -10.94 -13.33
CA GLU A 285 17.79 -11.55 -12.09
C GLU A 285 16.92 -11.30 -10.85
N THR A 286 15.93 -10.40 -10.93
CA THR A 286 15.11 -10.01 -9.78
C THR A 286 13.62 -10.32 -9.98
N LYS A 287 12.90 -10.48 -8.86
CA LYS A 287 11.48 -10.86 -8.82
C LYS A 287 10.65 -9.77 -8.14
N PRO A 288 9.41 -9.52 -8.59
CA PRO A 288 8.52 -8.60 -7.89
C PRO A 288 8.33 -8.96 -6.40
N PRO A 289 8.18 -7.96 -5.50
CA PRO A 289 7.85 -8.22 -4.10
C PRO A 289 6.50 -8.92 -3.95
N LYS A 290 6.30 -9.61 -2.82
CA LYS A 290 5.00 -10.22 -2.45
C LYS A 290 3.91 -9.16 -2.30
N ALA A 291 4.26 -8.02 -1.71
CA ALA A 291 3.40 -6.87 -1.55
C ALA A 291 4.17 -5.60 -1.91
N PHE A 292 3.52 -4.71 -2.66
CA PHE A 292 4.11 -3.42 -3.01
C PHE A 292 3.76 -2.34 -1.99
N GLY A 293 4.69 -1.42 -1.72
CA GLY A 293 4.51 -0.33 -0.78
C GLY A 293 5.55 0.79 -0.95
N GLN A 294 5.68 1.64 0.07
CA GLN A 294 6.63 2.76 0.05
C GLN A 294 8.10 2.29 -0.02
N TYR A 295 8.35 1.04 0.36
CA TYR A 295 9.68 0.46 0.51
C TYR A 295 10.09 -0.45 -0.66
N ASP A 296 9.35 -0.40 -1.78
CA ASP A 296 9.67 -1.18 -3.00
C ASP A 296 11.13 -0.98 -3.46
N TYR A 297 11.66 0.24 -3.29
CA TYR A 297 13.03 0.55 -3.68
C TYR A 297 14.07 -0.23 -2.87
N HIS A 298 13.82 -0.48 -1.59
CA HIS A 298 14.68 -1.31 -0.76
C HIS A 298 14.67 -2.75 -1.19
N VAL A 299 13.53 -3.25 -1.66
CA VAL A 299 13.44 -4.62 -2.16
C VAL A 299 14.30 -4.79 -3.41
N VAL A 300 14.27 -3.83 -4.34
CA VAL A 300 15.14 -3.86 -5.54
C VAL A 300 16.62 -3.79 -5.13
N LEU A 301 17.00 -2.86 -4.25
CA LEU A 301 18.39 -2.74 -3.78
C LEU A 301 18.87 -3.98 -3.00
N TYR A 302 17.99 -4.62 -2.23
CA TYR A 302 18.32 -5.88 -1.56
C TYR A 302 18.52 -7.00 -2.59
N GLN A 303 17.66 -7.11 -3.60
CA GLN A 303 17.81 -8.13 -4.64
C GLN A 303 19.04 -7.91 -5.51
N LEU A 304 19.47 -6.67 -5.72
CA LEU A 304 20.76 -6.33 -6.33
C LEU A 304 21.93 -7.05 -5.61
N THR A 305 21.87 -7.21 -4.28
CA THR A 305 22.91 -7.93 -3.51
C THR A 305 22.98 -9.43 -3.80
N LYS A 306 21.97 -9.98 -4.48
CA LYS A 306 21.85 -11.40 -4.82
C LYS A 306 22.24 -11.67 -6.27
N ILE A 307 22.43 -10.63 -7.08
CA ILE A 307 22.89 -10.77 -8.46
C ILE A 307 24.38 -11.11 -8.45
N PRO A 308 24.83 -12.13 -9.21
CA PRO A 308 26.25 -12.46 -9.31
C PRO A 308 27.09 -11.27 -9.80
N ASP A 309 28.23 -11.04 -9.16
CA ASP A 309 29.13 -9.92 -9.48
C ASP A 309 29.62 -10.02 -10.94
N GLU A 310 29.72 -11.23 -11.51
CA GLU A 310 30.14 -11.47 -12.91
C GLU A 310 29.16 -10.89 -13.93
N LYS A 311 27.87 -10.76 -13.58
CA LYS A 311 26.85 -10.17 -14.46
C LYS A 311 26.84 -8.64 -14.37
N LEU A 312 27.14 -8.09 -13.20
CA LEU A 312 27.08 -6.64 -12.98
C LEU A 312 28.39 -5.93 -13.29
N LYS A 313 29.53 -6.47 -12.83
CA LYS A 313 30.83 -5.80 -12.92
C LYS A 313 31.20 -5.37 -14.35
N PRO A 314 30.94 -6.13 -15.42
CA PRO A 314 31.25 -5.70 -16.79
C PRO A 314 30.51 -4.45 -17.26
N ILE A 315 29.39 -4.08 -16.62
CA ILE A 315 28.57 -2.92 -16.98
C ILE A 315 29.20 -1.62 -16.46
N PHE A 316 29.98 -1.69 -15.37
CA PHE A 316 30.45 -0.53 -14.63
C PHE A 316 31.97 -0.39 -14.71
N ASP A 317 32.45 0.86 -14.66
CA ASP A 317 33.85 1.11 -14.35
C ASP A 317 34.13 0.94 -12.84
N GLU A 318 35.40 0.92 -12.46
CA GLU A 318 35.79 0.65 -11.06
C GLU A 318 35.22 1.69 -10.06
N PRO A 319 35.22 3.02 -10.33
CA PRO A 319 34.54 3.99 -9.48
C PRO A 319 33.03 3.74 -9.32
N GLN A 320 32.31 3.53 -10.43
CA GLN A 320 30.87 3.23 -10.41
C GLN A 320 30.59 1.94 -9.63
N TRP A 321 31.40 0.90 -9.85
CA TRP A 321 31.29 -0.39 -9.16
C TRP A 321 31.43 -0.25 -7.65
N LYS A 322 32.40 0.54 -7.19
CA LYS A 322 32.59 0.81 -5.75
C LYS A 322 31.36 1.48 -5.12
N VAL A 323 30.76 2.47 -5.80
CA VAL A 323 29.53 3.12 -5.34
C VAL A 323 28.37 2.13 -5.27
N LEU A 324 28.22 1.29 -6.31
CA LEU A 324 27.18 0.27 -6.35
C LEU A 324 27.31 -0.73 -5.20
N LYS A 325 28.53 -1.24 -4.93
CA LYS A 325 28.79 -2.16 -3.81
C LYS A 325 28.47 -1.53 -2.46
N GLN A 326 28.83 -0.26 -2.25
CA GLN A 326 28.47 0.45 -1.03
C GLN A 326 26.95 0.52 -0.83
N GLN A 327 26.18 0.80 -1.88
CA GLN A 327 24.71 0.82 -1.81
C GLN A 327 24.13 -0.57 -1.57
N ALA A 328 24.68 -1.60 -2.21
CA ALA A 328 24.30 -3.00 -2.03
C ALA A 328 24.54 -3.46 -0.57
N ASP A 329 25.69 -3.13 0.02
CA ASP A 329 26.01 -3.49 1.39
C ASP A 329 25.07 -2.81 2.41
N GLN A 330 24.72 -1.53 2.18
CA GLN A 330 23.70 -0.84 2.98
C GLN A 330 22.33 -1.50 2.87
N ALA A 331 21.95 -1.97 1.68
CA ALA A 331 20.68 -2.66 1.46
C ALA A 331 20.66 -4.05 2.13
N ARG A 332 21.80 -4.76 2.17
CA ARG A 332 21.94 -6.04 2.89
C ARG A 332 21.60 -5.90 4.37
N GLY A 333 22.01 -4.78 5.00
CA GLY A 333 21.67 -4.47 6.39
C GLY A 333 20.16 -4.37 6.68
N ARG A 334 19.32 -4.20 5.65
CA ARG A 334 17.85 -4.11 5.80
C ARG A 334 17.12 -5.45 5.63
N GLU A 335 17.82 -6.54 5.33
CA GLU A 335 17.23 -7.84 5.05
C GLU A 335 16.27 -8.33 6.16
N ALA A 336 16.71 -8.27 7.42
CA ALA A 336 15.92 -8.74 8.55
C ALA A 336 14.58 -8.00 8.66
N TRP A 337 14.61 -6.68 8.45
CA TRP A 337 13.41 -5.84 8.44
C TRP A 337 12.51 -6.14 7.24
N LEU A 338 13.05 -6.30 6.04
CA LEU A 338 12.28 -6.68 4.85
C LEU A 338 11.59 -8.06 5.02
N LYS A 339 12.24 -9.01 5.70
CA LYS A 339 11.66 -10.31 6.07
C LYS A 339 10.53 -10.16 7.10
N GLN A 340 10.73 -9.34 8.14
CA GLN A 340 9.72 -9.07 9.16
C GLN A 340 8.45 -8.48 8.54
N GLN A 341 8.59 -7.60 7.54
CA GLN A 341 7.48 -7.01 6.79
C GLN A 341 6.85 -7.98 5.76
N LYS A 342 7.41 -9.18 5.55
CA LYS A 342 6.94 -10.20 4.60
C LYS A 342 6.82 -9.71 3.15
N ILE A 343 7.63 -8.73 2.75
CA ILE A 343 7.58 -8.13 1.39
C ILE A 343 8.56 -8.77 0.40
N LEU A 344 9.58 -9.48 0.89
CA LEU A 344 10.51 -10.20 0.02
C LEU A 344 9.81 -11.33 -0.76
N PRO A 345 10.22 -11.57 -2.03
CA PRO A 345 9.65 -12.60 -2.90
C PRO A 345 9.64 -14.01 -2.28
#